data_AF-L8B5Y5-F1
#
_entry.id   AF-L8B5Y5-F1
#
_cell.length_a   1.000
_cell.length_b   1.000
_cell.length_c   1.000
_cell.angle_alpha   90.00
_cell.angle_beta   90.00
_cell.angle_gamma   90.00
#
_symmetry.space_group_name_H-M   'P 1'
#
loop_
_entity.id
_entity.type
_entity.pdbx_description
1 polymer ?
#
loop_
_entity_poly.entity_id
_entity_poly.type
_entity_poly.pdbx_seq_one_letter_code
_entity_poly.pdbx_strand_id
1 'polypeptide(L)'
;MVSNAHIVSWLLVLVIIQLEAWPCDDKSTPYNDDGNGDMAFLNRHRLRCFSKGMVRFQLDLKISEIKYEYFCCRLPKKTTEFTFKTGFTNDGNGHVANLDKQTVNCGNKAVITGFNLQRNMQGNRVRYNVICRKFVNVSYLKCYNTATTWQSDQYGDVHALAKHNVKCEGGFFINKFSLQRNALYQIRYQYRCCKP
;
A
#
# COMPACT_ATOMS: atom_id res chain seq x y z
N MET A 1 55.17 42.28 8.64
CA MET A 1 54.51 41.69 7.47
C MET A 1 55.10 40.30 7.23
N VAL A 2 54.38 39.26 7.68
CA VAL A 2 54.64 37.81 7.52
C VAL A 2 53.23 37.19 7.56
N SER A 3 52.62 36.76 6.44
CA SER A 3 52.74 35.49 5.69
C SER A 3 52.11 34.25 6.35
N ASN A 4 51.22 33.60 5.58
CA ASN A 4 50.74 32.21 5.59
C ASN A 4 49.89 31.74 6.80
N ALA A 5 48.59 31.47 6.62
CA ALA A 5 47.98 30.27 6.01
C ALA A 5 48.15 29.00 6.86
N HIS A 6 47.10 28.16 6.88
CA HIS A 6 46.87 26.96 7.71
C HIS A 6 46.35 27.33 9.12
N ILE A 7 45.10 27.08 9.51
CA ILE A 7 44.45 25.78 9.63
C ILE A 7 42.93 25.96 9.42
N VAL A 8 42.41 25.58 8.26
CA VAL A 8 40.98 25.26 8.09
C VAL A 8 40.91 23.86 7.51
N SER A 9 41.33 22.90 8.34
CA SER A 9 41.15 21.47 8.11
C SER A 9 40.41 20.94 9.33
N TRP A 10 39.55 19.93 9.14
CA TRP A 10 38.66 19.28 10.13
C TRP A 10 37.17 19.65 10.16
N LEU A 11 36.62 20.33 9.14
CA LEU A 11 35.14 20.49 9.03
C LEU A 11 34.50 20.00 7.72
N LEU A 12 35.27 19.34 6.83
CA LEU A 12 34.81 18.98 5.48
C LEU A 12 34.68 17.47 5.21
N VAL A 13 34.56 16.64 6.25
CA VAL A 13 34.23 15.21 6.08
C VAL A 13 33.12 14.78 7.04
N LEU A 14 32.08 15.58 7.16
CA LEU A 14 30.74 14.99 7.30
C LEU A 14 30.24 14.83 5.88
N VAL A 15 30.64 13.71 5.28
CA VAL A 15 29.98 13.16 4.11
C VAL A 15 28.51 13.08 4.48
N ILE A 16 27.74 14.03 3.99
CA ILE A 16 26.29 14.00 4.01
C ILE A 16 25.92 12.81 3.13
N ILE A 17 25.90 11.60 3.72
CA ILE A 17 25.07 10.51 3.25
C ILE A 17 23.65 10.93 3.65
N GLN A 18 23.14 11.99 3.01
CA GLN A 18 21.71 12.19 2.90
C GLN A 18 21.29 11.16 1.87
N LEU A 19 21.21 9.92 2.35
CA LEU A 19 20.45 8.86 1.73
C LEU A 19 19.13 9.53 1.37
N GLU A 20 18.80 9.59 0.07
CA GLU A 20 17.63 10.27 -0.45
C GLU A 20 16.34 9.59 0.02
N ALA A 21 16.08 9.64 1.33
CA ALA A 21 14.80 9.26 1.90
C ALA A 21 13.84 10.35 1.48
N TRP A 22 13.06 10.07 0.43
CA TRP A 22 11.97 10.96 0.03
C TRP A 22 11.10 11.26 1.24
N PRO A 23 10.65 12.51 1.45
CA PRO A 23 9.81 12.84 2.60
C PRO A 23 8.59 11.92 2.68
N CYS A 24 8.53 11.15 3.76
CA CYS A 24 7.48 10.17 4.01
C CYS A 24 6.77 10.45 5.33
N ASP A 25 5.48 10.11 5.41
CA ASP A 25 4.75 10.16 6.66
C ASP A 25 3.91 8.89 6.85
N ASP A 26 3.84 8.45 8.10
CA ASP A 26 2.89 7.46 8.58
C ASP A 26 1.48 8.05 8.61
N LYS A 27 0.54 7.22 8.20
CA LYS A 27 -0.89 7.54 8.23
C LYS A 27 -1.65 6.33 8.73
N SER A 28 -2.82 6.60 9.27
CA SER A 28 -3.78 5.57 9.62
C SER A 28 -5.19 6.02 9.26
N THR A 29 -6.08 5.04 9.10
CA THR A 29 -7.51 5.32 9.30
C THR A 29 -7.81 5.31 10.80
N PRO A 30 -8.91 5.92 11.25
CA PRO A 30 -9.43 5.67 12.59
C PRO A 30 -9.72 4.17 12.78
N TYR A 31 -9.71 3.74 14.05
CA TYR A 31 -10.32 2.47 14.42
C TYR A 31 -11.82 2.49 14.09
N ASN A 32 -12.33 1.35 13.66
CA ASN A 32 -13.75 1.12 13.44
C ASN A 32 -14.06 -0.34 13.73
N ASP A 33 -15.35 -0.64 13.90
CA ASP A 33 -15.86 -1.98 14.14
C ASP A 33 -15.29 -3.00 13.14
N ASP A 34 -14.86 -4.15 13.65
CA ASP A 34 -14.29 -5.24 12.85
C ASP A 34 -15.36 -6.12 12.20
N GLY A 35 -16.63 -5.87 12.49
CA GLY A 35 -17.76 -6.61 11.95
C GLY A 35 -17.79 -8.07 12.43
N ASN A 36 -17.20 -8.35 13.59
CA ASN A 36 -17.02 -9.71 14.13
C ASN A 36 -16.34 -10.64 13.11
N GLY A 37 -15.30 -10.12 12.43
CA GLY A 37 -14.51 -10.86 11.45
C GLY A 37 -14.95 -10.70 9.99
N ASP A 38 -16.05 -9.99 9.69
CA ASP A 38 -16.56 -9.79 8.32
C ASP A 38 -15.65 -8.85 7.51
N MET A 39 -15.01 -9.39 6.46
CA MET A 39 -14.17 -8.65 5.52
C MET A 39 -14.87 -7.44 4.88
N ALA A 40 -16.20 -7.44 4.76
CA ALA A 40 -16.91 -6.32 4.18
C ALA A 40 -16.78 -5.02 5.00
N PHE A 41 -16.42 -5.10 6.29
CA PHE A 41 -16.18 -3.93 7.15
C PHE A 41 -14.90 -3.16 6.80
N LEU A 42 -14.03 -3.74 5.97
CA LEU A 42 -12.95 -2.98 5.32
C LEU A 42 -13.48 -1.80 4.49
N ASN A 43 -14.77 -1.78 4.12
CA ASN A 43 -15.39 -0.66 3.42
C ASN A 43 -15.43 0.66 4.21
N ARG A 44 -15.22 0.60 5.53
CA ARG A 44 -15.15 1.76 6.43
C ARG A 44 -13.81 2.47 6.37
N HIS A 45 -12.81 1.85 5.74
CA HIS A 45 -11.45 2.34 5.71
C HIS A 45 -11.09 2.92 4.34
N ARG A 46 -10.66 4.18 4.33
CA ARG A 46 -10.21 4.88 3.13
C ARG A 46 -8.77 5.33 3.28
N LEU A 47 -7.86 4.68 2.56
CA LEU A 47 -6.45 5.04 2.54
C LEU A 47 -6.23 6.13 1.49
N ARG A 48 -5.51 7.21 1.86
CA ARG A 48 -5.19 8.32 0.95
C ARG A 48 -3.82 8.91 1.23
N CYS A 49 -2.95 8.84 0.21
CA CYS A 49 -1.66 9.52 0.14
C CYS A 49 -1.72 10.85 -0.65
N PHE A 50 -2.87 11.20 -1.24
CA PHE A 50 -3.04 12.41 -2.07
C PHE A 50 -1.97 12.50 -3.19
N SER A 51 -1.05 13.47 -3.11
CA SER A 51 0.05 13.67 -4.07
C SER A 51 1.28 12.80 -3.79
N LYS A 52 1.28 12.03 -2.70
CA LYS A 52 2.31 11.05 -2.34
C LYS A 52 1.96 9.65 -2.87
N GLY A 53 2.97 8.81 -3.09
CA GLY A 53 2.80 7.40 -3.45
C GLY A 53 2.72 6.52 -2.21
N MET A 54 1.88 5.49 -2.26
CA MET A 54 1.79 4.51 -1.17
C MET A 54 2.95 3.52 -1.25
N VAL A 55 3.64 3.32 -0.12
CA VAL A 55 4.81 2.43 0.00
C VAL A 55 4.50 1.20 0.84
N ARG A 56 3.62 1.35 1.84
CA ARG A 56 3.21 0.28 2.74
C ARG A 56 1.73 0.41 3.09
N PHE A 57 1.07 -0.73 3.32
CA PHE A 57 -0.16 -0.80 4.10
C PHE A 57 -0.21 -2.11 4.91
N GLN A 58 -0.88 -2.09 6.06
CA GLN A 58 -1.15 -3.25 6.90
C GLN A 58 -2.41 -2.99 7.74
N LEU A 59 -3.16 -4.05 8.07
CA LEU A 59 -4.25 -3.97 9.03
C LEU A 59 -3.68 -4.05 10.45
N ASP A 60 -4.14 -3.17 11.34
CA ASP A 60 -3.83 -3.21 12.77
C ASP A 60 -5.11 -3.49 13.55
N LEU A 61 -4.97 -4.24 14.65
CA LEU A 61 -6.08 -4.79 15.41
C LEU A 61 -6.14 -4.18 16.81
N LYS A 62 -7.37 -3.95 17.26
CA LYS A 62 -7.72 -3.68 18.65
C LYS A 62 -8.96 -4.51 18.98
N ILE A 63 -9.32 -4.63 20.25
CA ILE A 63 -10.51 -5.38 20.69
C ILE A 63 -11.73 -4.90 19.90
N SER A 64 -12.31 -5.79 19.09
CA SER A 64 -13.48 -5.56 18.23
C SER A 64 -13.33 -4.41 17.23
N GLU A 65 -12.10 -3.98 16.94
CA GLU A 65 -11.84 -2.85 16.06
C GLU A 65 -10.65 -3.11 15.15
N ILE A 66 -10.71 -2.58 13.94
CA ILE A 66 -9.63 -2.60 12.96
C ILE A 66 -9.31 -1.20 12.48
N LYS A 67 -8.08 -0.99 12.03
CA LYS A 67 -7.68 0.16 11.22
C LYS A 67 -6.64 -0.27 10.18
N TYR A 68 -6.47 0.54 9.14
CA TYR A 68 -5.28 0.44 8.31
C TYR A 68 -4.21 1.41 8.80
N GLU A 69 -2.98 0.90 8.89
CA GLU A 69 -1.75 1.71 8.93
C GLU A 69 -1.11 1.69 7.54
N TYR A 70 -0.66 2.84 7.08
CA TYR A 70 -0.08 2.97 5.75
C TYR A 70 0.95 4.10 5.68
N PHE A 71 1.91 3.94 4.79
CA PHE A 71 3.06 4.84 4.66
C PHE A 71 3.06 5.49 3.29
N CYS A 72 3.18 6.81 3.26
CA CYS A 72 3.10 7.61 2.05
C CYS A 72 4.38 8.41 1.85
N CYS A 73 5.02 8.28 0.68
CA CYS A 73 6.27 8.99 0.37
C CYS A 73 6.09 9.93 -0.83
N ARG A 74 6.81 11.05 -0.84
CA ARG A 74 6.81 12.00 -1.94
C ARG A 74 7.17 11.31 -3.27
N LEU A 75 6.38 11.59 -4.32
CA LEU A 75 6.68 11.12 -5.67
C LEU A 75 7.83 11.93 -6.28
N PRO A 76 8.81 11.29 -6.95
CA PRO A 76 10.03 11.98 -7.45
C PRO A 76 9.82 12.76 -8.75
N LYS A 77 8.73 12.50 -9.47
CA LYS A 77 8.42 13.13 -10.77
C LYS A 77 6.98 13.62 -10.78
N LYS A 78 6.68 14.57 -11.69
CA LYS A 78 5.32 15.08 -11.90
C LYS A 78 4.37 13.94 -12.26
N THR A 79 3.15 14.00 -11.74
CA THR A 79 2.14 12.98 -11.95
C THR A 79 0.75 13.56 -12.19
N THR A 80 -0.06 12.85 -12.96
CA THR A 80 -1.50 13.10 -13.14
C THR A 80 -2.33 12.05 -12.42
N GLU A 81 -3.40 12.46 -11.76
CA GLU A 81 -4.31 11.53 -11.07
C GLU A 81 -5.31 10.89 -12.05
N PHE A 82 -5.67 9.64 -11.78
CA PHE A 82 -6.86 9.01 -12.34
C PHE A 82 -7.43 8.01 -11.33
N THR A 83 -8.70 7.66 -11.51
CA THR A 83 -9.37 6.67 -10.65
C THR A 83 -9.99 5.57 -11.48
N PHE A 84 -10.12 4.39 -10.89
CA PHE A 84 -10.90 3.29 -11.47
C PHE A 84 -11.53 2.47 -10.35
N LYS A 85 -12.44 1.57 -10.75
CA LYS A 85 -13.07 0.61 -9.84
C LYS A 85 -12.85 -0.79 -10.39
N THR A 86 -12.54 -1.75 -9.53
CA THR A 86 -12.56 -3.15 -9.94
C THR A 86 -14.01 -3.61 -10.16
N GLY A 87 -14.18 -4.76 -10.82
CA GLY A 87 -15.49 -5.40 -10.94
C GLY A 87 -16.00 -5.88 -9.58
N PHE A 88 -17.33 -5.90 -9.41
CA PHE A 88 -17.93 -6.49 -8.22
C PHE A 88 -17.77 -8.02 -8.24
N THR A 89 -17.27 -8.58 -7.14
CA THR A 89 -17.24 -10.03 -6.90
C THR A 89 -18.07 -10.36 -5.67
N ASN A 90 -18.57 -11.59 -5.55
CA ASN A 90 -19.26 -12.04 -4.34
C ASN A 90 -18.34 -11.84 -3.11
N ASP A 91 -18.90 -11.36 -1.99
CA ASP A 91 -18.16 -11.14 -0.74
C ASP A 91 -17.88 -12.45 0.04
N GLY A 92 -18.49 -13.54 -0.40
CA GLY A 92 -18.37 -14.87 0.14
C GLY A 92 -18.75 -14.94 1.61
N ASN A 93 -19.87 -14.31 1.97
CA ASN A 93 -20.39 -14.24 3.33
C ASN A 93 -19.39 -13.61 4.31
N GLY A 94 -18.58 -12.66 3.83
CA GLY A 94 -17.60 -11.96 4.66
C GLY A 94 -16.25 -12.66 4.83
N HIS A 95 -16.05 -13.85 4.21
CA HIS A 95 -14.76 -14.54 4.31
C HIS A 95 -13.66 -13.79 3.54
N VAL A 96 -12.61 -13.39 4.26
CA VAL A 96 -11.47 -12.61 3.76
C VAL A 96 -10.79 -13.20 2.53
N ALA A 97 -10.76 -14.53 2.43
CA ALA A 97 -10.16 -15.24 1.30
C ALA A 97 -10.79 -14.88 -0.05
N ASN A 98 -12.05 -14.41 -0.07
CA ASN A 98 -12.73 -13.99 -1.32
C ASN A 98 -12.20 -12.70 -1.93
N LEU A 99 -11.33 -11.97 -1.21
CA LEU A 99 -10.56 -10.88 -1.80
C LEU A 99 -9.55 -11.36 -2.85
N ASP A 100 -9.29 -12.67 -2.96
CA ASP A 100 -8.46 -13.25 -4.01
C ASP A 100 -9.00 -13.01 -5.44
N LYS A 101 -10.32 -12.79 -5.56
CA LYS A 101 -11.01 -12.44 -6.80
C LYS A 101 -10.81 -10.97 -7.20
N GLN A 102 -10.21 -10.15 -6.34
CA GLN A 102 -9.98 -8.73 -6.55
C GLN A 102 -8.52 -8.46 -6.93
N THR A 103 -8.30 -7.75 -8.04
CA THR A 103 -6.97 -7.31 -8.46
C THR A 103 -6.96 -5.80 -8.66
N VAL A 104 -6.13 -5.10 -7.89
CA VAL A 104 -5.86 -3.67 -8.05
C VAL A 104 -4.58 -3.50 -8.86
N ASN A 105 -4.64 -2.80 -10.00
CA ASN A 105 -3.49 -2.59 -10.87
C ASN A 105 -3.53 -1.20 -11.53
N CYS A 106 -2.57 -0.33 -11.23
CA CYS A 106 -2.46 1.00 -11.85
C CYS A 106 -1.80 0.98 -13.26
N GLY A 107 -1.55 -0.19 -13.86
CA GLY A 107 -0.92 -0.31 -15.17
C GLY A 107 0.59 -0.07 -15.13
N ASN A 108 1.18 0.34 -16.26
CA ASN A 108 2.64 0.31 -16.44
C ASN A 108 3.37 1.62 -16.10
N LYS A 109 2.65 2.70 -15.84
CA LYS A 109 3.20 4.07 -15.68
C LYS A 109 2.70 4.80 -14.44
N ALA A 110 1.99 4.12 -13.54
CA ALA A 110 1.36 4.77 -12.41
C ALA A 110 1.55 3.97 -11.12
N VAL A 111 1.31 4.62 -9.99
CA VAL A 111 1.40 4.00 -8.66
C VAL A 111 0.13 4.31 -7.86
N ILE A 112 -0.19 3.44 -6.90
CA ILE A 112 -1.36 3.57 -6.05
C ILE A 112 -1.11 4.73 -5.07
N THR A 113 -2.09 5.61 -4.93
CA THR A 113 -2.09 6.69 -3.94
C THR A 113 -3.31 6.65 -3.03
N GLY A 114 -4.24 5.74 -3.26
CA GLY A 114 -5.33 5.48 -2.34
C GLY A 114 -6.22 4.35 -2.82
N PHE A 115 -6.91 3.73 -1.88
CA PHE A 115 -7.97 2.77 -2.18
C PHE A 115 -8.93 2.65 -1.00
N ASN A 116 -10.12 2.13 -1.28
CA ASN A 116 -11.05 1.64 -0.27
C ASN A 116 -11.86 0.48 -0.84
N LEU A 117 -12.30 -0.42 0.03
CA LEU A 117 -13.29 -1.43 -0.34
C LEU A 117 -14.67 -0.75 -0.41
N GLN A 118 -15.53 -1.26 -1.28
CA GLN A 118 -16.92 -0.84 -1.39
C GLN A 118 -17.81 -2.07 -1.48
N ARG A 119 -18.86 -2.10 -0.66
CA ARG A 119 -19.97 -3.06 -0.76
C ARG A 119 -21.04 -2.54 -1.73
N ASN A 120 -21.69 -3.43 -2.48
CA ASN A 120 -22.83 -3.07 -3.31
C ASN A 120 -24.09 -2.81 -2.46
N MET A 121 -25.15 -2.29 -3.09
CA MET A 121 -26.40 -1.97 -2.41
C MET A 121 -27.10 -3.22 -1.81
N GLN A 122 -26.97 -4.38 -2.46
CA GLN A 122 -27.55 -5.63 -1.97
C GLN A 122 -26.75 -6.27 -0.82
N GLY A 123 -25.57 -5.72 -0.47
CA GLY A 123 -24.80 -6.22 0.65
C GLY A 123 -24.15 -7.59 0.46
N ASN A 124 -23.93 -8.06 -0.77
CA ASN A 124 -23.40 -9.41 -1.04
C ASN A 124 -22.21 -9.43 -2.02
N ARG A 125 -21.73 -8.26 -2.43
CA ARG A 125 -20.61 -8.10 -3.36
C ARG A 125 -19.71 -6.95 -2.96
N VAL A 126 -18.42 -7.11 -3.25
CA VAL A 126 -17.40 -6.10 -2.97
C VAL A 126 -16.59 -5.76 -4.22
N ARG A 127 -15.99 -4.56 -4.20
CA ARG A 127 -14.97 -4.10 -5.16
C ARG A 127 -14.03 -3.09 -4.50
N TYR A 128 -12.90 -2.80 -5.12
CA TYR A 128 -12.05 -1.68 -4.75
C TYR A 128 -12.36 -0.44 -5.60
N ASN A 129 -12.45 0.71 -4.94
CA ASN A 129 -12.26 2.01 -5.59
C ASN A 129 -10.78 2.39 -5.43
N VAL A 130 -10.11 2.76 -6.51
CA VAL A 130 -8.66 2.95 -6.52
C VAL A 130 -8.31 4.31 -7.10
N ILE A 131 -7.35 4.98 -6.48
CA ILE A 131 -6.74 6.22 -6.93
C ILE A 131 -5.30 5.90 -7.33
N CYS A 132 -4.96 6.23 -8.56
CA CYS A 132 -3.62 6.07 -9.12
C CYS A 132 -3.06 7.42 -9.55
N ARG A 133 -1.73 7.54 -9.51
CA ARG A 133 -1.03 8.68 -10.11
C ARG A 133 -0.04 8.20 -11.16
N LYS A 134 -0.27 8.63 -12.40
CA LYS A 134 0.55 8.33 -13.58
C LYS A 134 1.70 9.31 -13.68
N PHE A 135 2.92 8.82 -13.82
CA PHE A 135 4.09 9.65 -14.06
C PHE A 135 4.05 10.25 -15.47
N VAL A 136 4.32 11.54 -15.54
CA VAL A 136 4.40 12.30 -16.80
C VAL A 136 5.81 12.14 -17.37
N ASN A 137 5.94 12.09 -18.69
CA ASN A 137 7.23 11.98 -19.40
C ASN A 137 8.08 10.78 -18.99
N VAL A 138 7.45 9.63 -18.69
CA VAL A 138 8.16 8.35 -18.51
C VAL A 138 7.68 7.31 -19.54
N SER A 139 8.62 6.55 -20.08
CA SER A 139 8.36 5.46 -21.02
C SER A 139 7.86 4.21 -20.31
N TYR A 140 8.48 3.83 -19.18
CA TYR A 140 8.11 2.70 -18.33
C TYR A 140 8.55 2.95 -16.87
N LEU A 141 8.08 2.10 -15.94
CA LEU A 141 8.59 2.07 -14.56
C LEU A 141 9.49 0.84 -14.37
N LYS A 142 10.57 1.00 -13.60
CA LYS A 142 11.33 -0.15 -13.09
C LYS A 142 10.51 -0.79 -11.99
N CYS A 143 10.22 -2.09 -12.11
CA CYS A 143 9.36 -2.80 -11.18
C CYS A 143 9.96 -4.14 -10.73
N TYR A 144 9.52 -4.61 -9.57
CA TYR A 144 9.71 -5.99 -9.12
C TYR A 144 8.39 -6.51 -8.52
N ASN A 145 8.20 -7.83 -8.59
CA ASN A 145 7.08 -8.50 -7.94
C ASN A 145 7.58 -9.17 -6.66
N THR A 146 6.75 -9.17 -5.64
CA THR A 146 7.02 -9.87 -4.39
C THR A 146 5.69 -10.28 -3.75
N ALA A 147 5.75 -10.95 -2.61
CA ALA A 147 4.58 -11.36 -1.86
C ALA A 147 4.88 -11.39 -0.36
N THR A 148 3.84 -11.23 0.46
CA THR A 148 3.95 -11.59 1.88
C THR A 148 4.06 -13.11 2.01
N THR A 149 4.47 -13.59 3.18
CA THR A 149 4.47 -15.03 3.48
C THR A 149 3.03 -15.56 3.50
N TRP A 150 2.89 -16.86 3.20
CA TRP A 150 1.63 -17.57 3.40
C TRP A 150 1.29 -17.62 4.88
N GLN A 151 0.07 -17.26 5.24
CA GLN A 151 -0.45 -17.30 6.61
C GLN A 151 -1.88 -17.86 6.59
N SER A 152 -2.30 -18.56 7.64
CA SER A 152 -3.68 -19.04 7.76
C SER A 152 -4.68 -17.90 7.53
N ASP A 153 -5.75 -18.19 6.79
CA ASP A 153 -6.89 -17.28 6.56
C ASP A 153 -7.81 -17.13 7.79
N GLN A 154 -7.45 -17.77 8.92
CA GLN A 154 -8.20 -17.75 10.18
C GLN A 154 -9.68 -18.08 9.99
N TYR A 155 -9.98 -19.14 9.23
CA TYR A 155 -11.35 -19.55 8.92
C TYR A 155 -12.17 -18.50 8.16
N GLY A 156 -11.48 -17.55 7.50
CA GLY A 156 -12.09 -16.45 6.77
C GLY A 156 -12.16 -15.13 7.51
N ASP A 157 -11.64 -15.04 8.74
CA ASP A 157 -11.68 -13.82 9.54
C ASP A 157 -10.80 -12.70 8.94
N VAL A 158 -11.33 -11.47 8.88
CA VAL A 158 -10.61 -10.27 8.42
C VAL A 158 -9.32 -10.00 9.19
N HIS A 159 -9.22 -10.42 10.47
CA HIS A 159 -8.03 -10.32 11.30
C HIS A 159 -6.82 -11.06 10.70
N ALA A 160 -7.03 -12.03 9.80
CA ALA A 160 -5.96 -12.65 9.04
C ALA A 160 -5.09 -11.65 8.28
N LEU A 161 -5.64 -10.52 7.84
CA LEU A 161 -4.89 -9.49 7.12
C LEU A 161 -3.85 -8.78 7.98
N ALA A 162 -3.98 -8.80 9.31
CA ALA A 162 -3.01 -8.16 10.21
C ALA A 162 -1.63 -8.84 10.15
N LYS A 163 -1.56 -10.11 9.70
CA LYS A 163 -0.30 -10.84 9.50
C LYS A 163 0.43 -10.45 8.22
N HIS A 164 -0.14 -9.57 7.40
CA HIS A 164 0.39 -9.21 6.09
C HIS A 164 0.82 -7.74 6.02
N ASN A 165 2.13 -7.53 6.14
CA ASN A 165 2.76 -6.25 5.90
C ASN A 165 3.13 -6.10 4.41
N VAL A 166 2.26 -5.47 3.61
CA VAL A 166 2.58 -5.13 2.22
C VAL A 166 3.50 -3.92 2.23
N LYS A 167 4.76 -4.09 1.82
CA LYS A 167 5.78 -3.03 1.86
C LYS A 167 6.74 -3.12 0.68
N CYS A 168 6.98 -1.99 0.03
CA CYS A 168 8.03 -1.82 -0.97
C CYS A 168 9.36 -1.41 -0.35
N GLU A 169 10.45 -1.69 -1.06
CA GLU A 169 11.79 -1.20 -0.79
C GLU A 169 11.87 0.33 -0.97
N GLY A 170 12.93 0.94 -0.42
CA GLY A 170 13.16 2.38 -0.50
C GLY A 170 13.09 2.89 -1.94
N GLY A 171 12.32 3.97 -2.14
CA GLY A 171 12.13 4.60 -3.45
C GLY A 171 11.17 3.87 -4.41
N PHE A 172 10.58 2.73 -4.00
CA PHE A 172 9.52 2.07 -4.76
C PHE A 172 8.15 2.30 -4.13
N PHE A 173 7.12 2.31 -4.97
CA PHE A 173 5.73 2.46 -4.56
C PHE A 173 4.88 1.28 -5.01
N ILE A 174 3.84 0.99 -4.26
CA ILE A 174 2.88 -0.06 -4.59
C ILE A 174 2.17 0.36 -5.88
N ASN A 175 2.21 -0.52 -6.88
CA ASN A 175 1.58 -0.32 -8.18
C ASN A 175 0.41 -1.29 -8.41
N LYS A 176 0.55 -2.52 -7.90
CA LYS A 176 -0.44 -3.59 -8.00
C LYS A 176 -0.47 -4.37 -6.69
N PHE A 177 -1.65 -4.81 -6.28
CA PHE A 177 -1.80 -5.86 -5.28
C PHE A 177 -3.02 -6.74 -5.58
N SER A 178 -2.95 -7.98 -5.12
CA SER A 178 -4.05 -8.95 -5.11
C SER A 178 -3.82 -9.93 -3.97
N LEU A 179 -4.90 -10.39 -3.32
CA LEU A 179 -4.79 -11.51 -2.39
C LEU A 179 -4.67 -12.81 -3.19
N GLN A 180 -3.96 -13.79 -2.65
CA GLN A 180 -3.93 -15.16 -3.16
C GLN A 180 -4.34 -16.09 -2.04
N ARG A 181 -4.97 -17.21 -2.38
CA ARG A 181 -5.23 -18.32 -1.48
C ARG A 181 -4.61 -19.61 -2.01
N ASN A 182 -4.25 -20.53 -1.13
CA ASN A 182 -3.77 -21.87 -1.50
C ASN A 182 -4.69 -22.97 -0.97
N ALA A 183 -4.38 -24.24 -1.28
CA ALA A 183 -5.17 -25.40 -0.87
C ALA A 183 -5.13 -25.71 0.64
N LEU A 184 -4.26 -25.03 1.40
CA LEU A 184 -4.07 -25.22 2.84
C LEU A 184 -4.80 -24.15 3.67
N TYR A 185 -5.78 -23.45 3.09
CA TYR A 185 -6.51 -22.34 3.74
C TYR A 185 -5.56 -21.24 4.23
N GLN A 186 -4.53 -20.96 3.42
CA GLN A 186 -3.63 -19.84 3.67
C GLN A 186 -3.81 -18.76 2.62
N ILE A 187 -3.61 -17.53 3.04
CA ILE A 187 -3.60 -16.35 2.20
C ILE A 187 -2.24 -15.65 2.20
N ARG A 188 -2.01 -14.83 1.17
CA ARG A 188 -0.93 -13.84 1.12
C ARG A 188 -1.31 -12.72 0.17
N TYR A 189 -0.71 -11.54 0.33
CA TYR A 189 -0.72 -10.55 -0.73
C TYR A 189 0.41 -10.84 -1.71
N GLN A 190 0.08 -10.93 -3.00
CA GLN A 190 1.05 -10.74 -4.08
C GLN A 190 0.96 -9.28 -4.54
N TYR A 191 2.10 -8.61 -4.68
CA TYR A 191 2.13 -7.21 -5.05
C TYR A 191 3.33 -6.86 -5.93
N ARG A 192 3.18 -5.75 -6.67
CA ARG A 192 4.21 -5.20 -7.55
C ARG A 192 4.58 -3.82 -7.06
N CYS A 193 5.87 -3.61 -6.89
CA CYS A 193 6.48 -2.35 -6.51
C CYS A 193 7.16 -1.73 -7.73
N CYS A 194 6.96 -0.43 -7.96
CA CYS A 194 7.47 0.26 -9.15
C CYS A 194 8.05 1.63 -8.79
N LYS A 195 9.03 2.09 -9.57
CA LYS A 195 9.59 3.44 -9.52
C LYS A 195 9.90 3.98 -10.92
N PRO A 196 9.81 5.30 -11.14
CA PRO A 196 10.11 5.92 -12.43
C PRO A 196 11.60 6.10 -12.69
#